data_AF-A0A923WZW2-F1
#
_entry.id   AF-A0A923WZW2-F1
#
_cell.length_a   1.000
_cell.length_b   1.000
_cell.length_c   1.000
_cell.angle_alpha   90.00
_cell.angle_beta   90.00
_cell.angle_gamma   90.00
#
_symmetry.space_group_name_H-M   'P 1'
#
loop_
_entity.id
_entity.type
_entity.pdbx_description
1 polymer ?
#
loop_
_entity_poly.entity_id
_entity_poly.type
_entity_poly.pdbx_seq_one_letter_code
_entity_poly.pdbx_strand_id
1 'polypeptide(L)' 'MSDQNNPKSVQTKLTDLSELVGWFQGTSFQLETALDKFKEAEALADEIEKDLTKLKNDIKIVKKKFDSDN' A
#
# COMPACT_ATOMS: atom_id res chain seq x y z
N MET A 1 5.62 11.82 -20.98
CA MET A 1 4.76 12.56 -20.04
C MET A 1 4.86 11.80 -18.75
N SER A 2 5.68 12.31 -17.83
CA SER A 2 6.10 11.59 -16.63
C SER A 2 5.35 12.20 -15.46
N ASP A 3 4.21 11.62 -15.10
CA ASP A 3 3.45 11.99 -13.90
C ASP A 3 4.25 11.57 -12.66
N GLN A 4 5.27 12.35 -12.33
CA GLN A 4 6.19 12.15 -11.20
C GLN A 4 5.63 12.63 -9.84
N ASN A 5 4.32 12.86 -9.71
CA ASN A 5 3.76 13.38 -8.46
C ASN A 5 2.35 12.86 -8.14
N ASN A 6 1.97 11.68 -8.67
CA ASN A 6 0.77 11.04 -8.12
C ASN A 6 1.19 10.33 -6.82
N PRO A 7 0.59 10.63 -5.65
CA PRO A 7 0.82 9.82 -4.45
C PRO A 7 0.61 8.36 -4.84
N LYS A 8 1.63 7.51 -4.63
CA LYS A 8 1.61 6.10 -5.07
C LYS A 8 0.24 5.52 -4.69
N SER A 9 -0.52 5.13 -5.71
CA SER A 9 -1.83 4.55 -5.49
C SER A 9 -1.69 3.29 -4.63
N VAL A 10 -2.72 2.92 -3.88
CA VAL A 10 -2.71 1.66 -3.11
C VAL A 10 -2.32 0.48 -3.98
N GLN A 11 -2.73 0.48 -5.25
CA GLN A 11 -2.33 -0.50 -6.26
C GLN A 11 -0.81 -0.55 -6.46
N THR A 12 -0.17 0.60 -6.63
CA THR A 12 1.29 0.70 -6.79
C THR A 12 2.02 0.18 -5.56
N LYS A 13 1.56 0.55 -4.36
CA LYS A 13 2.15 0.07 -3.10
C LYS A 13 1.99 -1.45 -2.95
N LEU A 14 0.85 -2.01 -3.35
CA LEU A 14 0.64 -3.47 -3.36
C LEU A 14 1.56 -4.19 -4.35
N THR A 15 1.81 -3.61 -5.52
CA THR A 15 2.79 -4.13 -6.47
C THR A 15 4.20 -4.12 -5.87
N ASP A 16 4.62 -2.99 -5.30
CA ASP A 16 5.93 -2.86 -4.65
C ASP A 16 6.10 -3.88 -3.51
N LEU A 17 5.04 -4.11 -2.71
CA LEU A 17 5.04 -5.13 -1.66
C LEU A 17 5.20 -6.54 -2.23
N SER A 18 4.53 -6.82 -3.34
CA SER A 18 4.61 -8.12 -4.01
C SER A 18 6.01 -8.38 -4.58
N GLU A 19 6.67 -7.34 -5.11
CA GLU A 19 8.06 -7.41 -5.57
C GLU A 19 9.03 -7.65 -4.40
N LEU A 20 8.84 -6.98 -3.27
CA LEU A 20 9.62 -7.22 -2.05
C LEU A 20 9.49 -8.67 -1.58
N VAL A 21 8.26 -9.20 -1.51
CA VAL A 21 8.01 -10.60 -1.16
C VAL A 21 8.63 -11.56 -2.18
N GLY A 22 8.56 -11.23 -3.48
CA GLY A 22 9.23 -11.99 -4.54
C GLY A 22 10.75 -12.01 -4.39
N TRP A 23 11.35 -10.89 -3.97
CA TRP A 23 12.78 -10.83 -3.67
C TRP A 23 13.19 -11.77 -2.53
N PHE A 24 12.38 -11.88 -1.47
CA PHE A 24 12.62 -12.83 -0.37
C PHE A 24 12.61 -14.30 -0.83
N GLN A 25 11.86 -14.62 -1.88
CA GLN A 25 11.78 -15.95 -2.47
C GLN A 25 12.81 -16.18 -3.59
N GLY A 26 13.55 -15.14 -3.96
CA GLY A 26 14.51 -15.16 -5.06
C GLY A 26 15.92 -15.56 -4.65
N THR A 27 16.75 -15.83 -5.66
CA THR A 27 18.17 -16.19 -5.47
C THR A 27 19.06 -15.02 -5.04
N SER A 28 18.55 -13.80 -5.11
CA SER A 28 19.23 -12.56 -4.67
C SER A 28 19.00 -12.25 -3.19
N PHE A 29 18.39 -13.17 -2.44
CA PHE A 29 18.20 -13.05 -1.00
C PHE A 29 19.55 -12.96 -0.27
N GLN A 30 19.71 -11.94 0.55
CA GLN A 30 20.86 -11.77 1.43
C GLN A 30 20.37 -11.51 2.86
N LEU A 31 20.83 -12.30 3.81
CA LEU A 31 20.40 -12.21 5.22
C LEU A 31 20.67 -10.83 5.83
N GLU A 32 21.79 -10.20 5.45
CA GLU A 32 22.17 -8.87 5.94
C GLU A 32 21.18 -7.78 5.53
N THR A 33 20.63 -7.85 4.31
CA THR A 33 19.65 -6.89 3.80
C THR A 33 18.20 -7.34 4.02
N ALA A 34 18.00 -8.59 4.42
CA ALA A 34 16.68 -9.16 4.69
C ALA A 34 15.94 -8.40 5.79
N LEU A 35 16.65 -7.97 6.84
CA LEU A 35 16.04 -7.23 7.94
C LEU A 35 15.53 -5.86 7.50
N ASP A 36 16.30 -5.16 6.68
CA ASP A 36 15.92 -3.85 6.13
C ASP A 36 14.77 -4.00 5.14
N LYS A 37 14.84 -4.98 4.23
CA LYS A 37 13.76 -5.29 3.28
C LYS A 37 12.47 -5.70 3.99
N PHE A 38 12.57 -6.37 5.12
CA PHE A 38 11.42 -6.78 5.92
C PHE A 38 10.75 -5.56 6.56
N LYS A 39 11.53 -4.66 7.17
CA LYS A 39 11.02 -3.40 7.71
C LYS A 39 10.40 -2.52 6.63
N GLU A 40 11.00 -2.49 5.43
CA GLU A 40 10.47 -1.77 4.28
C GLU A 40 9.10 -2.34 3.84
N ALA A 41 8.99 -3.67 3.77
CA ALA A 41 7.73 -4.36 3.46
C ALA A 41 6.66 -4.14 4.54
N GLU A 42 7.03 -4.19 5.82
CA GLU A 42 6.14 -3.94 6.96
C GLU A 42 5.60 -2.51 6.93
N ALA A 43 6.47 -1.52 6.77
CA ALA A 43 6.06 -0.11 6.67
C ALA A 43 5.13 0.14 5.46
N LEU A 44 5.42 -0.51 4.32
CA LEU A 44 4.61 -0.40 3.12
C LEU A 44 3.22 -1.05 3.32
N ALA A 45 3.15 -2.20 3.99
CA ALA A 45 1.91 -2.86 4.36
C ALA A 45 1.04 -1.99 5.29
N ASP A 46 1.66 -1.38 6.31
CA ASP A 46 1.01 -0.44 7.22
C ASP A 46 0.42 0.78 6.48
N GLU A 47 1.14 1.31 5.50
CA GLU A 47 0.62 2.40 4.67
C GLU A 47 -0.56 1.98 3.81
N ILE A 48 -0.50 0.79 3.19
CA ILE A 48 -1.59 0.23 2.39
C ILE A 48 -2.85 0.06 3.25
N GLU A 49 -2.71 -0.47 4.46
CA GLU A 49 -3.84 -0.65 5.38
C GLU A 49 -4.47 0.68 5.79
N LYS A 50 -3.64 1.70 6.08
CA LYS A 50 -4.10 3.06 6.37
C LYS A 50 -4.86 3.65 5.20
N ASP A 51 -4.33 3.53 3.98
CA ASP A 51 -4.96 4.06 2.77
C ASP A 51 -6.29 3.34 2.47
N LEU A 52 -6.34 2.01 2.60
CA LEU A 52 -7.58 1.23 2.45
C LEU A 52 -8.63 1.58 3.51
N THR A 53 -8.19 1.78 4.75
CA THR A 53 -9.08 2.18 5.85
C THR A 53 -9.65 3.58 5.62
N LYS A 54 -8.82 4.50 5.13
CA LYS A 54 -9.26 5.85 4.76
C LYS A 54 -10.29 5.81 3.63
N LEU A 55 -10.01 5.07 2.54
CA LEU A 55 -10.96 4.87 1.43
C LEU A 55 -12.29 4.28 1.91
N LYS A 56 -12.26 3.27 2.79
CA LYS A 56 -13.46 2.68 3.39
C LYS A 56 -14.26 3.69 4.20
N ASN A 57 -13.59 4.55 4.97
CA ASN A 57 -14.24 5.60 5.75
C ASN A 57 -14.87 6.68 4.86
N ASP A 58 -14.16 7.10 3.81
CA ASP A 58 -14.66 8.07 2.84
C ASP A 58 -15.94 7.54 2.15
N ILE A 59 -15.95 6.27 1.73
CA ILE A 59 -17.16 5.61 1.18
C ILE A 59 -18.31 5.59 2.18
N LYS A 60 -18.06 5.28 3.45
CA LYS A 60 -19.09 5.30 4.50
C LYS A 60 -19.68 6.70 4.72
N ILE A 61 -18.84 7.74 4.68
CA ILE A 61 -19.28 9.14 4.83
C ILE A 61 -20.14 9.54 3.64
N VAL A 62 -19.71 9.22 2.42
CA VAL A 62 -20.47 9.48 1.20
C VAL A 62 -21.84 8.79 1.27
N LYS A 63 -21.88 7.51 1.62
CA LYS A 63 -23.14 6.77 1.78
C LYS A 63 -24.07 7.42 2.82
N LYS A 64 -23.55 7.80 3.99
CA LYS A 64 -24.34 8.51 5.01
C LYS A 64 -24.92 9.83 4.52
N LYS A 65 -24.16 10.60 3.73
CA LYS A 65 -24.66 11.86 3.13
C LYS A 65 -25.81 11.59 2.16
N PHE A 66 -25.67 10.60 1.27
CA PHE A 66 -26.73 10.22 0.34
C PHE A 66 -27.99 9.65 1.03
N ASP A 67 -27.82 8.85 2.10
CA ASP A 67 -28.96 8.31 2.87
C ASP A 67 -29.65 9.37 3.74
N SER A 68 -29.03 10.54 3.99
CA SER A 68 -29.61 11.62 4.82
C SER A 68 -30.26 12.75 4.02
N ASP A 69 -30.08 12.77 2.69
CA ASP A 69 -30.67 13.74 1.76
C ASP A 69 -31.98 13.23 1.10
N ASN A 70 -32.59 12.17 1.64
CA ASN A 70 -33.85 11.59 1.19
C ASN A 70 -34.81 11.36 2.36
#